data_AF-A0A133Y0J8-F1
#
_entry.id   AF-A0A133Y0J8-F1
#
_cell.length_a   1.000
_cell.length_b   1.000
_cell.length_c   1.000
_cell.angle_alpha   90.00
_cell.angle_beta   90.00
_cell.angle_gamma   90.00
#
_symmetry.space_group_name_H-M   'P 1'
#
loop_
_entity.id
_entity.type
_entity.pdbx_description
1 polymer ?
#
loop_
_entity_poly.entity_id
_entity_poly.type
_entity_poly.pdbx_seq_one_letter_code
_entity_poly.pdbx_strand_id
1 'polypeptide(L)'
;MLYFKFQYRHRKKEIPVQTMKEKNLCSRIRFILRKYFNADPDFFDKLGYVAMWYLEYDEKCDEPFREIGIDSGGKIIVKMPDERNYGYWLDTNCDLQFFKKFNIQMITAQEFNNLWNSVYYDRRKGEFKPAHSF
;
A
#
# COMPACT_ATOMS: atom_id res chain seq x y z
N MET A 1 12.28 5.82 -8.81
CA MET A 1 10.96 5.35 -8.33
C MET A 1 10.49 4.35 -9.36
N LEU A 2 10.29 3.12 -8.92
CA LEU A 2 9.64 2.09 -9.73
C LEU A 2 8.16 2.07 -9.40
N TYR A 3 7.37 1.70 -10.40
CA TYR A 3 5.95 1.49 -10.26
C TYR A 3 5.64 0.12 -10.83
N PHE A 4 5.01 -0.72 -10.03
CA PHE A 4 4.65 -2.05 -10.47
C PHE A 4 3.38 -2.55 -9.80
N LYS A 5 2.75 -3.53 -10.42
CA LYS A 5 1.59 -4.23 -9.89
C LYS A 5 1.82 -5.73 -9.86
N PHE A 6 1.15 -6.41 -8.94
CA PHE A 6 1.22 -7.87 -8.81
C PHE A 6 -0.02 -8.43 -8.14
N GLN A 7 -0.31 -9.70 -8.45
CA GLN A 7 -1.40 -10.43 -7.82
C GLN A 7 -0.89 -11.08 -6.53
N TYR A 8 -1.52 -10.71 -5.42
CA TYR A 8 -1.28 -11.34 -4.13
C TYR A 8 -2.53 -11.23 -3.28
N ARG A 9 -3.00 -12.36 -2.76
CA ARG A 9 -4.16 -12.45 -1.86
C ARG A 9 -3.69 -12.91 -0.49
N HIS A 10 -3.96 -12.10 0.53
CA HIS A 10 -3.68 -12.49 1.91
C HIS A 10 -4.62 -13.64 2.31
N ARG A 11 -4.07 -14.74 2.81
CA ARG A 11 -4.88 -15.74 3.52
C ARG A 11 -5.18 -15.21 4.91
N LYS A 12 -6.40 -15.38 5.43
CA LYS A 12 -6.79 -14.91 6.78
C LYS A 12 -5.86 -15.39 7.92
N LYS A 13 -5.14 -16.51 7.72
CA LYS A 13 -4.15 -17.05 8.68
C LYS A 13 -2.74 -16.45 8.53
N GLU A 14 -2.48 -15.73 7.45
CA GLU A 14 -1.16 -15.20 7.07
C GLU A 14 -1.06 -13.69 7.21
N ILE A 15 -2.12 -12.98 7.63
CA ILE A 15 -2.02 -11.57 8.00
C ILE A 15 -1.25 -11.55 9.33
N PRO A 16 0.06 -11.24 9.33
CA PRO A 16 0.85 -11.36 10.54
C PRO A 16 0.40 -10.25 11.49
N VAL A 17 0.24 -10.57 12.78
CA VAL A 17 0.29 -9.55 13.82
C VAL A 17 1.68 -8.94 13.73
N GLN A 18 1.76 -7.70 13.24
CA GLN A 18 3.00 -7.02 12.87
C GLN A 18 3.87 -6.78 14.12
N THR A 19 4.90 -7.60 14.32
CA THR A 19 6.07 -7.17 15.08
C THR A 19 6.95 -6.37 14.13
N MET A 20 6.94 -5.04 14.28
CA MET A 20 7.87 -4.13 13.60
C MET A 20 9.30 -4.63 13.83
N LYS A 21 9.93 -5.24 12.84
CA LYS A 21 11.38 -5.49 12.89
C LYS A 21 12.10 -4.15 12.71
N GLU A 22 13.15 -3.91 13.48
CA GLU A 22 14.00 -2.73 13.34
C GLU A 22 14.53 -2.65 11.90
N LYS A 23 14.19 -1.57 11.19
CA LYS A 23 14.62 -1.31 9.81
C LYS A 23 15.74 -0.29 9.78
N ASN A 24 16.63 -0.43 8.80
CA ASN A 24 17.49 0.65 8.31
C ASN A 24 16.67 1.62 7.42
N LEU A 25 15.64 2.24 7.99
CA LEU A 25 14.75 3.14 7.26
C LEU A 25 15.49 4.37 6.74
N CYS A 26 15.26 4.73 5.49
CA CYS A 26 15.67 6.01 4.93
C CYS A 26 15.04 7.16 5.76
N SER A 27 15.74 8.29 5.90
CA SER A 27 15.28 9.42 6.73
C SER A 27 13.89 9.94 6.34
N ARG A 28 13.51 9.79 5.06
CA ARG A 28 12.23 10.21 4.48
C ARG A 28 11.04 9.37 4.98
N ILE A 29 11.19 8.05 5.10
CA ILE A 29 10.14 7.19 5.67
C ILE A 29 10.16 7.26 7.21
N ARG A 30 11.33 7.48 7.83
CA ARG A 30 11.42 7.83 9.26
C ARG A 30 10.58 9.04 9.66
N PHE A 31 10.46 10.04 8.78
CA PHE A 31 9.61 11.22 9.00
C PHE A 31 8.11 10.87 8.96
N ILE A 32 7.71 10.01 8.03
CA ILE A 32 6.35 9.47 7.90
C ILE A 32 6.00 8.64 9.15
N LEU A 33 6.90 7.77 9.61
CA LEU A 33 6.72 6.91 10.78
C LEU A 33 6.48 7.68 12.09
N ARG A 34 7.16 8.81 12.30
CA ARG A 34 6.92 9.66 13.49
C ARG A 34 5.49 10.19 13.55
N LYS A 35 4.81 10.32 12.42
CA LYS A 35 3.44 10.86 12.34
C LYS A 35 2.36 9.79 12.59
N TYR A 36 2.67 8.50 12.37
CA TYR A 36 1.69 7.41 12.30
C TYR A 36 1.86 6.33 13.37
N PHE A 37 2.22 6.73 14.60
CA PHE A 37 2.39 5.83 15.75
C PHE A 37 1.09 5.20 16.30
N ASN A 38 0.11 4.90 15.44
CA ASN A 38 -1.12 4.19 15.78
C ASN A 38 -1.29 3.01 14.82
N ALA A 39 -1.78 1.88 15.35
CA ALA A 39 -2.11 0.68 14.56
C ALA A 39 -2.98 1.06 13.34
N ASP A 40 -2.70 0.52 12.15
CA ASP A 40 -3.42 0.74 10.88
C ASP A 40 -4.86 0.20 10.97
N PRO A 41 -5.84 0.97 11.48
CA PRO A 41 -7.09 0.38 11.94
C PRO A 41 -8.12 0.30 10.80
N ASP A 42 -7.94 1.06 9.72
CA ASP A 42 -9.00 1.32 8.75
C ASP A 42 -9.02 0.29 7.59
N PHE A 43 -7.92 -0.46 7.40
CA PHE A 43 -7.73 -1.32 6.24
C PHE A 43 -7.35 -2.78 6.54
N PHE A 44 -7.06 -3.13 7.80
CA PHE A 44 -6.59 -4.47 8.17
C PHE A 44 -7.60 -5.58 7.79
N ASP A 45 -8.89 -5.33 8.00
CA ASP A 45 -9.99 -6.21 7.61
C ASP A 45 -10.17 -6.33 6.09
N LYS A 46 -9.69 -5.33 5.33
CA LYS A 46 -9.77 -5.27 3.87
C LYS A 46 -8.62 -5.98 3.17
N LEU A 47 -7.47 -6.16 3.82
CA LEU A 47 -6.29 -6.82 3.23
C LEU A 47 -6.60 -8.20 2.63
N GLY A 48 -7.47 -8.97 3.28
CA GLY A 48 -7.90 -10.29 2.81
C GLY A 48 -8.71 -10.29 1.51
N TYR A 49 -9.25 -9.14 1.09
CA TYR A 49 -10.05 -8.99 -0.13
C TYR A 49 -9.25 -8.39 -1.30
N VAL A 50 -8.01 -7.96 -1.06
CA VAL A 50 -7.16 -7.40 -2.13
C VAL A 50 -6.78 -8.53 -3.09
N ALA A 51 -7.09 -8.33 -4.38
CA ALA A 51 -6.75 -9.23 -5.46
C ALA A 51 -5.52 -8.75 -6.26
N MET A 52 -5.29 -7.44 -6.32
CA MET A 52 -4.17 -6.82 -7.03
C MET A 52 -3.58 -5.69 -6.20
N TRP A 53 -2.26 -5.67 -6.10
CA TRP A 53 -1.50 -4.60 -5.47
C TRP A 53 -0.81 -3.75 -6.52
N TYR A 54 -0.72 -2.45 -6.25
CA TYR A 54 0.08 -1.48 -6.99
C TYR A 54 1.00 -0.81 -5.98
N LEU A 55 2.30 -0.78 -6.27
CA LEU A 55 3.31 -0.14 -5.44
C LEU A 55 4.06 0.94 -6.21
N GLU A 56 4.29 2.06 -5.54
CA GLU A 56 5.41 2.94 -5.82
C GLU A 56 6.56 2.53 -4.88
N TYR A 57 7.73 2.31 -5.46
CA TYR A 57 8.90 1.76 -4.78
C TYR A 57 10.12 2.67 -4.95
N ASP A 58 10.79 2.99 -3.85
CA ASP A 58 12.03 3.77 -3.87
C ASP A 58 13.23 2.85 -4.03
N GLU A 59 13.77 2.79 -5.25
CA GLU A 59 14.97 2.00 -5.57
C GLU A 59 16.21 2.41 -4.79
N LYS A 60 16.30 3.68 -4.36
CA LYS A 60 17.50 4.18 -3.68
C LYS A 60 17.55 3.71 -2.24
N CYS A 61 16.38 3.65 -1.60
CA CYS A 61 16.22 3.21 -0.22
C CYS A 61 15.81 1.73 -0.13
N ASP A 62 15.53 1.08 -1.28
CA ASP A 62 15.07 -0.30 -1.43
C ASP A 62 13.83 -0.62 -0.57
N GLU A 63 12.82 0.26 -0.65
CA GLU A 63 11.61 0.17 0.18
C GLU A 63 10.35 0.67 -0.56
N PRO A 64 9.15 0.12 -0.26
CA PRO A 64 7.88 0.67 -0.73
C PRO A 64 7.60 2.07 -0.19
N PHE A 65 6.92 2.90 -0.98
CA PHE A 65 6.61 4.30 -0.63
C PHE A 65 5.11 4.64 -0.66
N ARG A 66 4.36 4.09 -1.62
CA ARG A 66 2.88 4.15 -1.66
C ARG A 66 2.33 2.81 -2.13
N GLU A 67 1.16 2.44 -1.65
CA GLU A 67 0.46 1.21 -1.99
C GLU A 67 -1.02 1.44 -2.27
N ILE A 68 -1.55 0.68 -3.23
CA ILE A 68 -2.98 0.61 -3.55
C ILE A 68 -3.36 -0.87 -3.65
N GLY A 69 -4.41 -1.26 -2.94
CA GLY A 69 -5.02 -2.57 -3.05
C GLY A 69 -6.37 -2.49 -3.76
N ILE A 70 -6.52 -3.27 -4.82
CA ILE A 70 -7.75 -3.39 -5.61
C ILE A 70 -8.37 -4.76 -5.34
N ASP A 71 -9.68 -4.80 -5.12
CA ASP A 71 -10.44 -6.05 -4.98
C ASP A 71 -10.67 -6.77 -6.32
N SER A 72 -11.34 -7.92 -6.29
CA SER A 72 -11.68 -8.67 -7.51
C SER A 72 -12.70 -7.99 -8.42
N GLY A 73 -13.41 -6.97 -7.93
CA GLY A 73 -14.36 -6.16 -8.70
C GLY A 73 -13.73 -4.93 -9.34
N GLY A 74 -12.43 -4.69 -9.14
CA GLY A 74 -11.73 -3.52 -9.68
C GLY A 74 -11.86 -2.27 -8.80
N LYS A 75 -12.41 -2.36 -7.59
CA LYS A 75 -12.57 -1.23 -6.67
C LYS A 75 -11.31 -1.09 -5.80
N ILE A 76 -10.85 0.15 -5.61
CA ILE A 76 -9.82 0.47 -4.62
C ILE A 76 -10.42 0.26 -3.23
N ILE A 77 -9.81 -0.64 -2.46
CA ILE A 77 -10.21 -0.97 -1.08
C ILE A 77 -9.09 -0.70 -0.07
N VAL A 78 -7.87 -0.46 -0.54
CA VAL A 78 -6.71 -0.05 0.28
C VAL A 78 -5.94 1.03 -0.47
N LYS A 79 -5.51 2.09 0.24
CA LYS A 79 -4.63 3.13 -0.29
C LYS A 79 -3.83 3.75 0.85
N MET A 80 -2.53 3.49 0.90
CA MET A 80 -1.65 3.86 2.02
C MET A 80 -0.26 4.30 1.50
N PRO A 81 0.54 5.08 2.26
CA PRO A 81 0.20 5.67 3.55
C PRO A 81 -0.86 6.77 3.43
N ASP A 82 -1.63 6.96 4.50
CA ASP A 82 -2.53 8.10 4.72
C ASP A 82 -2.31 8.69 6.13
N GLU A 83 -3.18 9.58 6.62
CA GLU A 83 -2.97 10.21 7.93
C GLU A 83 -3.08 9.28 9.15
N ARG A 84 -3.64 8.08 9.00
CA ARG A 84 -3.86 7.14 10.11
C ARG A 84 -3.29 5.76 9.86
N ASN A 85 -2.92 5.46 8.62
CA ASN A 85 -2.47 4.15 8.20
C ASN A 85 -1.14 4.26 7.48
N TYR A 86 -0.15 3.51 7.95
CA TYR A 86 1.20 3.48 7.43
C TYR A 86 1.31 2.64 6.16
N GLY A 87 0.67 1.46 6.11
CA GLY A 87 0.71 0.60 4.94
C GLY A 87 1.30 -0.77 5.24
N TYR A 88 0.70 -1.80 4.64
CA TYR A 88 1.09 -3.19 4.87
C TYR A 88 2.47 -3.49 4.28
N TRP A 89 2.70 -3.18 3.00
CA TRP A 89 3.98 -3.43 2.34
C TRP A 89 5.05 -2.47 2.81
N LEU A 90 4.64 -1.26 3.21
CA LEU A 90 5.53 -0.30 3.85
C LEU A 90 6.01 -0.78 5.22
N ASP A 91 5.21 -1.57 5.95
CA ASP A 91 5.61 -2.21 7.20
C ASP A 91 6.34 -3.53 7.00
N THR A 92 6.04 -4.26 5.94
CA THR A 92 6.75 -5.51 5.63
C THR A 92 8.17 -5.21 5.16
N ASN A 93 9.17 -5.90 5.73
CA ASN A 93 10.57 -5.75 5.30
C ASN A 93 10.80 -6.54 3.99
N CYS A 94 10.32 -5.98 2.88
CA CYS A 94 10.38 -6.59 1.55
C CYS A 94 11.21 -5.72 0.60
N ASP A 95 12.28 -6.32 0.05
CA ASP A 95 13.07 -5.72 -1.02
C ASP A 95 12.46 -6.02 -2.41
N LEU A 96 13.03 -5.43 -3.46
CA LEU A 96 12.56 -5.63 -4.83
C LEU A 96 12.68 -7.10 -5.27
N GLN A 97 13.66 -7.85 -4.75
CA GLN A 97 13.84 -9.28 -5.06
C GLN A 97 12.74 -10.15 -4.47
N PHE A 98 12.23 -9.79 -3.29
CA PHE A 98 11.04 -10.40 -2.72
C PHE A 98 9.84 -10.22 -3.65
N PHE A 99 9.60 -9.00 -4.13
CA PHE A 99 8.45 -8.72 -5.00
C PHE A 99 8.54 -9.45 -6.33
N LYS A 100 9.73 -9.60 -6.92
CA LYS A 100 9.92 -10.34 -8.19
C LYS A 100 9.36 -11.77 -8.17
N LYS A 101 9.23 -12.39 -6.99
CA LYS A 101 8.59 -13.71 -6.81
C LYS A 101 7.11 -13.73 -7.20
N PHE A 102 6.44 -12.56 -7.22
CA PHE A 102 5.04 -12.42 -7.60
C PHE A 102 4.81 -12.11 -9.09
N ASN A 103 5.82 -12.28 -9.94
CA ASN A 103 5.74 -11.96 -11.37
C ASN A 103 5.24 -10.53 -11.61
N ILE A 104 5.96 -9.56 -11.03
CA ILE A 104 5.57 -8.14 -11.08
C ILE A 104 5.45 -7.64 -12.52
N GLN A 105 4.47 -6.77 -12.75
CA GLN A 105 4.29 -6.06 -13.99
C GLN A 105 4.64 -4.60 -13.77
N MET A 106 5.66 -4.11 -14.46
CA MET A 106 6.02 -2.69 -14.45
C MET A 106 4.89 -1.87 -15.06
N ILE A 107 4.59 -0.72 -14.45
CA ILE A 107 3.61 0.25 -14.95
C ILE A 107 4.25 1.62 -14.99
N THR A 108 3.60 2.56 -15.69
CA THR A 108 4.08 3.94 -15.71
C THR A 108 3.74 4.67 -14.40
N ALA A 109 4.56 5.67 -14.06
CA ALA A 109 4.26 6.59 -12.95
C ALA A 109 2.89 7.28 -13.16
N GLN A 110 2.54 7.58 -14.41
CA GLN A 110 1.27 8.19 -14.77
C GLN A 110 0.08 7.27 -14.46
N GLU A 111 0.14 5.99 -14.83
CA GLU A 111 -0.89 5.00 -14.47
C GLU A 111 -1.09 4.92 -12.96
N PHE A 112 0.00 4.82 -12.20
CA PHE A 112 -0.08 4.77 -10.75
C PHE A 112 -0.71 6.04 -10.16
N ASN A 113 -0.25 7.22 -10.60
CA ASN A 113 -0.73 8.50 -10.09
C ASN A 113 -2.19 8.78 -10.48
N ASN A 114 -2.63 8.36 -11.68
CA ASN A 114 -4.04 8.43 -12.07
C ASN A 114 -4.91 7.60 -11.12
N LEU A 115 -4.49 6.37 -10.81
CA LEU A 115 -5.20 5.52 -9.87
C LEU A 115 -5.18 6.10 -8.44
N TRP A 116 -4.01 6.56 -7.98
CA TRP A 116 -3.83 7.18 -6.66
C TRP A 116 -4.75 8.39 -6.48
N ASN A 117 -4.86 9.26 -7.50
CA ASN A 117 -5.65 10.48 -7.43
C ASN A 117 -7.13 10.27 -7.77
N SER A 118 -7.53 9.08 -8.24
CA SER A 118 -8.92 8.80 -8.64
C SER A 118 -9.92 8.83 -7.48
N VAL A 119 -9.45 8.54 -6.25
CA VAL A 119 -10.30 8.44 -5.06
C VAL A 119 -9.67 9.07 -3.82
N TYR A 120 -10.53 9.49 -2.91
CA TYR A 120 -10.20 9.82 -1.52
C TYR A 120 -10.93 8.88 -0.56
N TYR A 121 -10.40 8.71 0.65
CA TYR A 121 -11.05 7.90 1.67
C TYR A 121 -12.03 8.75 2.48
N ASP A 122 -13.34 8.50 2.31
CA ASP A 122 -14.39 9.11 3.15
C ASP A 122 -14.46 8.34 4.47
N ARG A 123 -13.79 8.89 5.49
CA ARG A 123 -13.72 8.29 6.83
C ARG A 123 -15.06 8.19 7.53
N ARG A 124 -16.03 9.08 7.22
CA ARG A 124 -17.37 9.02 7.82
C ARG A 124 -18.16 7.82 7.29
N LYS A 125 -17.93 7.48 6.01
CA LYS A 125 -18.57 6.34 5.35
C LYS A 125 -17.74 5.07 5.36
N GLY A 126 -16.47 5.16 5.75
CA GLY A 126 -15.54 4.03 5.81
C GLY A 126 -15.13 3.50 4.43
N GLU A 127 -15.29 4.27 3.35
CA GLU A 127 -15.09 3.82 1.96
C GLU A 127 -14.40 4.85 1.06
N PHE A 128 -13.85 4.39 -0.06
CA PHE A 128 -13.29 5.25 -1.09
C PHE A 128 -14.37 5.88 -1.97
N LYS A 129 -14.23 7.19 -2.24
CA LYS A 129 -15.11 7.98 -3.09
C LYS A 129 -14.34 8.63 -4.25
N PRO A 130 -14.94 8.80 -5.44
CA PRO A 130 -14.29 9.50 -6.55
C PRO A 130 -13.86 10.91 -6.17
N ALA A 131 -12.61 11.27 -6.46
CA ALA A 131 -12.07 12.61 -6.19
C ALA A 131 -12.66 13.69 -7.12
N HIS A 132 -13.16 13.28 -8.29
CA HIS A 132 -13.89 14.13 -9.22
C HIS A 132 -15.33 13.62 -9.32
N SER A 133 -16.15 13.99 -8.34
CA SER A 133 -17.60 13.92 -8.48
C SER A 133 -18.03 15.28 -9.03
N PHE A 134 -18.63 15.28 -10.23
CA PHE A 134 -19.15 16.48 -10.89
C PHE A 134 -20.09 17.28 -9.98
#